data_AF-A0A951WJG0-F1
#
_entry.id   AF-A0A951WJG0-F1
#
_cell.length_a   1.000
_cell.length_b   1.000
_cell.length_c   1.000
_cell.angle_alpha   90.00
_cell.angle_beta   90.00
_cell.angle_gamma   90.00
#
_symmetry.space_group_name_H-M   'P 1'
#
loop_
_entity.id
_entity.type
_entity.pdbx_description
1 polymer ?
#
loop_
_entity_poly.entity_id
_entity_poly.type
_entity_poly.pdbx_seq_one_letter_code
_entity_poly.pdbx_strand_id
1 'polypeptide(L)'
;MIVSNIITCTILLLLALKQAFCNSFPVCTSINSQLLDCVRLDKNSNILLKETRRQGLLMPLTLQLFFPSGQMLVDADFINKRLTRFALDGSVEEMLNGEHYLRRENQKTVVECDGLNCISNRYPILAVPDLSLQFGDILFVTNLNPYSGRQTSWFTHVGVVVSKDGEPLRLLGNDLFENLSESSLSESFMNPWAYMALRSEAFSSKAREISKNSNILSRPMRTCTELVAGIFYAIFKDLKRSEFEKMYPDLIASDILAQSEVLAFSHPMFSDPKKILESDSEHRKKLILAWQKITSHPEMALANLLLTDFPLQPLIYRPDLLEALLRYATTDLYLSSESP
;
A
#
# COMPACT_ATOMS: atom_id res chain seq x y z
N MET A 1 29.53 7.16 -24.03
CA MET A 1 28.30 6.80 -23.30
C MET A 1 27.40 5.77 -24.00
N ILE A 2 27.52 5.57 -25.32
CA ILE A 2 26.70 4.57 -26.07
C ILE A 2 27.28 3.14 -26.01
N VAL A 3 28.59 3.01 -25.79
CA VAL A 3 29.29 1.72 -25.81
C VAL A 3 29.03 0.85 -24.57
N SER A 4 28.67 1.46 -23.43
CA SER A 4 28.40 0.72 -22.19
C SER A 4 27.07 -0.07 -22.25
N ASN A 5 26.02 0.51 -22.86
CA ASN A 5 24.70 -0.13 -22.92
C ASN A 5 24.63 -1.33 -23.87
N ILE A 6 25.45 -1.34 -24.94
CA ILE A 6 25.47 -2.45 -25.90
C ILE A 6 26.15 -3.68 -25.29
N ILE A 7 27.18 -3.48 -24.48
CA ILE A 7 27.90 -4.57 -23.81
C ILE A 7 27.00 -5.25 -22.75
N THR A 8 26.27 -4.46 -21.96
CA THR A 8 25.34 -5.00 -20.96
C THR A 8 24.20 -5.79 -21.61
N CYS A 9 23.64 -5.29 -22.71
CA CYS A 9 22.55 -5.97 -23.43
C CYS A 9 23.00 -7.29 -24.08
N THR A 10 24.23 -7.33 -24.60
CA THR A 10 24.78 -8.54 -25.26
C THR A 10 25.13 -9.62 -24.23
N ILE A 11 25.65 -9.23 -23.06
CA ILE A 11 25.91 -10.15 -21.94
C ILE A 11 24.59 -10.69 -21.36
N LEU A 12 23.56 -9.86 -21.25
CA LEU A 12 22.22 -10.27 -20.84
C LEU A 12 21.59 -11.27 -21.82
N LEU A 13 21.76 -11.06 -23.13
CA LEU A 13 21.27 -11.97 -24.17
C LEU A 13 22.00 -13.33 -24.14
N LEU A 14 23.32 -13.33 -23.92
CA LEU A 14 24.14 -14.55 -23.80
C LEU A 14 23.85 -15.33 -22.51
N LEU A 15 23.55 -14.64 -21.40
CA LEU A 15 23.12 -15.27 -20.15
C LEU A 15 21.69 -15.84 -20.25
N ALA A 16 20.78 -15.14 -20.93
CA ALA A 16 19.43 -15.62 -21.21
C ALA A 16 19.43 -16.89 -22.10
N LEU A 17 20.29 -16.94 -23.12
CA LEU A 17 20.46 -18.13 -23.97
C LEU A 17 21.05 -19.33 -23.21
N LYS A 18 21.89 -19.10 -22.19
CA LYS A 18 22.41 -20.16 -21.31
C LYS A 18 21.37 -20.65 -20.28
N GLN A 19 20.42 -19.79 -19.88
CA GLN A 19 19.36 -20.09 -18.90
C GLN A 19 18.21 -20.96 -19.43
N ALA A 20 18.10 -21.13 -20.76
CA ALA A 20 17.13 -22.05 -21.34
C ALA A 20 17.31 -23.52 -20.84
N PHE A 21 18.49 -23.87 -20.30
CA PHE A 21 18.86 -25.25 -19.97
C PHE A 21 18.99 -25.61 -18.49
N CYS A 22 18.93 -24.67 -17.54
CA CYS A 22 19.07 -24.98 -16.11
C CYS A 22 17.99 -24.29 -15.25
N ASN A 23 17.72 -24.90 -14.10
CA ASN A 23 16.69 -24.47 -13.13
C ASN A 23 16.88 -23.03 -12.64
N SER A 24 15.78 -22.49 -12.12
CA SER A 24 15.41 -21.13 -11.64
C SER A 24 16.32 -20.44 -10.61
N PHE A 25 17.60 -20.81 -10.51
CA PHE A 25 18.54 -20.18 -9.60
C PHE A 25 19.03 -18.83 -10.16
N PRO A 26 19.03 -17.75 -9.34
CA PRO A 26 19.61 -16.48 -9.74
C PRO A 26 21.10 -16.63 -10.02
N VAL A 27 21.58 -16.03 -11.11
CA VAL A 27 23.00 -15.92 -11.39
C VAL A 27 23.50 -14.64 -10.74
N CYS A 28 24.31 -14.77 -9.70
CA CYS A 28 24.85 -13.64 -8.94
C CYS A 28 26.35 -13.46 -9.20
N THR A 29 26.77 -12.22 -9.44
CA THR A 29 28.17 -11.82 -9.57
C THR A 29 28.53 -10.89 -8.42
N SER A 30 29.68 -11.12 -7.77
CA SER A 30 30.17 -10.23 -6.72
C SER A 30 30.61 -8.89 -7.31
N ILE A 31 30.03 -7.79 -6.81
CA ILE A 31 30.54 -6.44 -7.07
C ILE A 31 31.70 -6.16 -6.10
N ASN A 32 31.52 -6.54 -4.84
CA ASN A 32 32.55 -6.51 -3.80
C ASN A 32 32.23 -7.56 -2.71
N SER A 33 32.98 -7.55 -1.61
CA SER A 33 32.84 -8.52 -0.51
C SER A 33 31.46 -8.56 0.14
N GLN A 34 30.64 -7.51 0.00
CA GLN A 34 29.32 -7.41 0.61
C GLN A 34 28.18 -7.25 -0.39
N LEU A 35 28.46 -6.95 -1.66
CA LEU A 35 27.45 -6.65 -2.69
C LEU A 35 27.46 -7.67 -3.82
N LEU A 36 26.26 -8.10 -4.21
CA LEU A 36 26.00 -9.02 -5.30
C LEU A 36 25.08 -8.36 -6.33
N ASP A 37 25.37 -8.52 -7.63
CA ASP A 37 24.46 -8.24 -8.73
C ASP A 37 23.87 -9.57 -9.22
N CYS A 38 22.56 -9.74 -9.08
CA CYS A 38 21.85 -10.98 -9.35
C CYS A 38 20.88 -10.81 -10.52
N VAL A 39 20.89 -11.76 -11.45
CA VAL A 39 19.97 -11.79 -12.59
C VAL A 39 19.22 -13.11 -12.60
N ARG A 40 17.91 -13.05 -12.79
CA ARG A 40 17.02 -14.21 -12.87
C ARG A 40 15.95 -14.00 -13.93
N LEU A 41 15.68 -15.04 -14.71
CA LEU A 41 14.50 -15.11 -15.57
C LEU A 41 13.40 -15.91 -14.86
N ASP A 42 12.24 -15.30 -14.67
CA ASP A 42 11.03 -16.02 -14.30
C ASP A 42 10.38 -16.61 -15.55
N LYS A 43 10.40 -17.95 -15.64
CA LYS A 43 9.86 -18.71 -16.78
C LYS A 43 8.34 -18.65 -16.85
N ASN A 44 7.65 -18.42 -15.72
CA ASN A 44 6.18 -18.39 -15.69
C ASN A 44 5.65 -17.04 -16.18
N SER A 45 6.25 -15.95 -15.72
CA SER A 45 5.83 -14.60 -16.10
C SER A 45 6.55 -14.06 -17.34
N ASN A 46 7.59 -14.76 -17.81
CA ASN A 46 8.53 -14.27 -18.81
C ASN A 46 9.09 -12.90 -18.42
N ILE A 47 9.50 -12.73 -17.16
CA ILE A 47 10.04 -11.47 -16.65
C ILE A 47 11.50 -11.67 -16.30
N LEU A 48 12.34 -10.77 -16.78
CA LEU A 48 13.72 -10.70 -16.35
C LEU A 48 13.81 -9.78 -15.14
N LEU A 49 14.33 -10.33 -14.05
CA LEU A 49 14.59 -9.64 -12.80
C LEU A 49 16.09 -9.41 -12.66
N LYS A 50 16.46 -8.17 -12.34
CA LYS A 50 17.81 -7.79 -11.94
C LYS A 50 17.76 -7.14 -10.57
N GLU A 51 18.65 -7.56 -9.68
CA GLU A 51 18.68 -7.08 -8.30
C GLU A 51 20.11 -6.83 -7.83
N THR A 52 20.34 -5.69 -7.19
CA THR A 52 21.57 -5.50 -6.39
C THR A 52 21.25 -5.80 -4.93
N ARG A 53 21.97 -6.73 -4.32
CA ARG A 53 21.73 -7.19 -2.94
C ARG A 53 22.97 -7.01 -2.08
N ARG A 54 22.77 -6.71 -0.80
CA ARG A 54 23.80 -6.87 0.23
C ARG A 54 23.71 -8.28 0.81
N GLN A 55 24.85 -8.95 0.99
CA GLN A 55 24.88 -10.26 1.64
C GLN A 55 24.20 -10.21 3.01
N GLY A 56 23.33 -11.17 3.29
CA GLY A 56 22.58 -11.26 4.54
C GLY A 56 21.24 -10.51 4.58
N LEU A 57 20.89 -9.71 3.57
CA LEU A 57 19.58 -9.06 3.45
C LEU A 57 18.67 -9.81 2.45
N LEU A 58 17.38 -9.96 2.77
CA LEU A 58 16.41 -10.47 1.79
C LEU A 58 15.92 -9.39 0.84
N MET A 59 15.75 -8.16 1.33
CA MET A 59 15.39 -7.04 0.49
C MET A 59 16.58 -6.58 -0.36
N PRO A 60 16.41 -6.46 -1.69
CA PRO A 60 17.44 -5.88 -2.54
C PRO A 60 17.57 -4.37 -2.28
N LEU A 61 18.77 -3.84 -2.55
CA LEU A 61 19.04 -2.40 -2.55
C LEU A 61 18.38 -1.74 -3.76
N THR A 62 18.45 -2.41 -4.91
CA THR A 62 17.79 -2.00 -6.15
C THR A 62 17.18 -3.22 -6.83
N LEU A 63 16.05 -3.02 -7.50
CA LEU A 63 15.33 -4.04 -8.24
C LEU A 63 14.84 -3.47 -9.57
N GLN A 64 15.11 -4.19 -10.65
CA GLN A 64 14.67 -3.85 -12.00
C GLN A 64 13.94 -5.03 -12.62
N LEU A 65 12.78 -4.77 -13.21
CA LEU A 65 11.97 -5.75 -13.92
C LEU A 65 11.92 -5.37 -15.40
N PHE A 66 12.03 -6.36 -16.27
CA PHE A 66 11.95 -6.18 -17.71
C PHE A 66 11.05 -7.23 -18.35
N PHE A 67 10.36 -6.84 -19.41
CA PHE A 67 9.81 -7.78 -20.39
C PHE A 67 10.93 -8.54 -21.11
N PRO A 68 10.64 -9.68 -21.77
CA PRO A 68 11.60 -10.39 -22.60
C PRO A 68 12.12 -9.54 -23.77
N SER A 69 11.31 -8.57 -24.22
CA SER A 69 11.68 -7.60 -25.25
C SER A 69 12.77 -6.62 -24.79
N GLY A 70 13.14 -6.63 -23.51
CA GLY A 70 14.08 -5.69 -22.90
C GLY A 70 13.44 -4.37 -22.45
N GLN A 71 12.13 -4.19 -22.65
CA GLN A 71 11.41 -3.04 -22.13
C GLN A 71 11.33 -3.11 -20.60
N MET A 72 11.69 -2.02 -19.93
CA MET A 72 11.60 -1.91 -18.48
C MET A 72 10.15 -1.84 -18.02
N LEU A 73 9.85 -2.56 -16.94
CA LEU A 73 8.57 -2.63 -16.25
C LEU A 73 8.60 -1.86 -14.94
N VAL A 74 9.67 -2.05 -14.17
CA VAL A 74 9.85 -1.42 -12.86
C VAL A 74 11.33 -1.08 -12.66
N ASP A 75 11.61 0.09 -12.11
CA ASP A 75 12.89 0.49 -11.53
C ASP A 75 12.64 0.91 -10.07
N ALA A 76 13.11 0.10 -9.12
CA ALA A 76 12.99 0.37 -7.70
C ALA A 76 14.39 0.55 -7.10
N ASP A 77 14.61 1.71 -6.48
CA ASP A 77 15.80 2.03 -5.71
C ASP A 77 15.38 2.28 -4.27
N PHE A 78 15.57 1.27 -3.42
CA PHE A 78 15.13 1.31 -2.04
C PHE A 78 16.05 2.17 -1.17
N ILE A 79 17.29 2.42 -1.61
CA ILE A 79 18.23 3.32 -0.91
C ILE A 79 17.74 4.77 -1.07
N ASN A 80 17.45 5.14 -2.31
CA ASN A 80 17.03 6.50 -2.66
C ASN A 80 15.50 6.67 -2.65
N LYS A 81 14.76 5.69 -2.10
CA LYS A 81 13.29 5.67 -2.03
C LYS A 81 12.63 6.06 -3.36
N ARG A 82 13.15 5.56 -4.47
CA ARG A 82 12.62 5.81 -5.80
C ARG A 82 11.91 4.56 -6.30
N LEU A 83 10.73 4.75 -6.88
CA LEU A 83 10.01 3.70 -7.60
C LEU A 83 9.46 4.29 -8.89
N THR A 84 9.84 3.70 -10.02
CA THR A 84 9.26 4.01 -11.32
C THR A 84 8.63 2.76 -11.90
N ARG A 85 7.39 2.86 -12.37
CA ARG A 85 6.63 1.78 -13.01
C ARG A 85 6.24 2.20 -14.42
N PHE A 86 6.38 1.27 -15.35
CA PHE A 86 6.09 1.45 -16.77
C PHE A 86 5.03 0.44 -17.18
N ALA A 87 3.97 0.93 -17.81
CA ALA A 87 2.91 0.09 -18.37
C ALA A 87 3.05 -0.03 -19.89
N LEU A 88 2.45 -1.09 -20.43
CA LEU A 88 2.47 -1.36 -21.88
C LEU A 88 1.74 -0.30 -22.71
N ASP A 89 0.75 0.38 -22.12
CA ASP A 89 0.03 1.49 -22.74
C ASP A 89 0.84 2.80 -22.75
N GLY A 90 2.11 2.76 -22.32
CA GLY A 90 2.99 3.93 -22.22
C GLY A 90 2.73 4.79 -20.99
N SER A 91 1.85 4.37 -20.08
CA SER A 91 1.69 5.04 -18.79
C SER A 91 2.92 4.85 -17.92
N VAL A 92 3.30 5.91 -17.22
CA VAL A 92 4.44 5.93 -16.30
C VAL A 92 3.96 6.41 -14.95
N GLU A 93 4.41 5.75 -13.91
CA GLU A 93 4.22 6.19 -12.54
C GLU A 93 5.59 6.32 -11.87
N GLU A 94 5.82 7.42 -11.18
CA GLU A 94 7.06 7.69 -10.47
C GLU A 94 6.77 8.16 -9.05
N MET A 95 7.58 7.67 -8.12
CA MET A 95 7.59 8.10 -6.73
C MET A 95 9.02 8.33 -6.30
N LEU A 96 9.24 9.44 -5.58
CA LEU A 96 10.56 9.80 -5.08
C LEU A 96 10.45 10.28 -3.63
N ASN A 97 11.27 9.68 -2.77
CA ASN A 97 11.40 10.01 -1.34
C ASN A 97 10.11 9.89 -0.51
N GLY A 98 9.03 9.35 -1.08
CA GLY A 98 7.70 9.35 -0.45
C GLY A 98 7.03 10.73 -0.43
N GLU A 99 7.58 11.72 -1.13
CA GLU A 99 7.07 13.09 -1.17
C GLU A 99 6.59 13.48 -2.57
N HIS A 100 7.31 13.04 -3.60
CA HIS A 100 6.90 13.27 -4.98
C HIS A 100 6.16 12.06 -5.53
N TYR A 101 5.03 12.32 -6.19
CA TYR A 101 4.28 11.34 -6.98
C TYR A 101 3.94 11.92 -8.33
N LEU A 102 4.15 11.15 -9.39
CA LEU A 102 3.83 11.55 -10.74
C LEU A 102 3.20 10.38 -11.47
N ARG A 103 2.07 10.64 -12.12
CA ARG A 103 1.44 9.70 -13.04
C ARG A 103 1.22 10.37 -14.39
N ARG A 104 1.76 9.74 -15.43
CA ARG A 104 1.57 10.12 -16.83
C ARG A 104 0.83 9.02 -17.58
N GLU A 105 -0.13 9.41 -18.40
CA GLU A 105 -0.86 8.52 -19.30
C GLU A 105 -0.77 9.13 -20.71
N ASN A 106 -0.33 8.34 -21.71
CA ASN A 106 -0.12 8.83 -23.07
C ASN A 106 0.70 10.14 -23.12
N GLN A 107 1.80 10.19 -22.36
CA GLN A 107 2.70 11.35 -22.22
C GLN A 107 2.09 12.60 -21.56
N LYS A 108 0.85 12.55 -21.07
CA LYS A 108 0.21 13.66 -20.33
C LYS A 108 0.24 13.41 -18.84
N THR A 109 0.62 14.41 -18.06
CA THR A 109 0.49 14.37 -16.60
C THR A 109 -0.99 14.34 -16.22
N VAL A 110 -1.39 13.26 -15.54
CA VAL A 110 -2.76 13.09 -15.02
C VAL A 110 -2.84 13.34 -13.53
N VAL A 111 -1.76 13.05 -12.79
CA VAL A 111 -1.59 13.38 -11.36
C VAL A 111 -0.13 13.77 -11.14
N GLU A 112 0.08 14.82 -10.37
CA GLU A 112 1.40 15.23 -9.88
C GLU A 112 1.25 15.77 -8.46
N CYS A 113 2.06 15.27 -7.55
CA CYS A 113 2.12 15.69 -6.16
C CYS A 113 3.55 15.97 -5.75
N ASP A 114 3.72 17.04 -4.98
CA ASP A 114 4.94 17.38 -4.27
C ASP A 114 4.58 17.69 -2.81
N GLY A 115 4.81 16.69 -1.95
CA GLY A 115 4.36 16.66 -0.56
C GLY A 115 2.84 16.83 -0.46
N LEU A 116 2.42 17.93 0.17
CA LEU A 116 1.02 18.30 0.38
C LEU A 116 0.35 18.91 -0.85
N ASN A 117 1.10 19.26 -1.90
CA ASN A 117 0.55 19.95 -3.06
C ASN A 117 0.31 18.94 -4.18
N CYS A 118 -0.95 18.65 -4.50
CA CYS A 118 -1.30 17.81 -5.64
C CYS A 118 -2.10 18.58 -6.68
N ILE A 119 -1.86 18.25 -7.94
CA ILE A 119 -2.72 18.57 -9.07
C ILE A 119 -3.17 17.29 -9.74
N SER A 120 -4.44 17.24 -10.15
CA SER A 120 -4.99 16.06 -10.80
C SER A 120 -6.03 16.46 -11.83
N ASN A 121 -5.84 15.96 -13.05
CA ASN A 121 -6.81 16.08 -14.15
C ASN A 121 -7.78 14.90 -14.18
N ARG A 122 -7.55 13.89 -13.32
CA ARG A 122 -8.31 12.64 -13.30
C ARG A 122 -9.27 12.56 -12.12
N TYR A 123 -8.89 13.13 -10.98
CA TYR A 123 -9.62 13.05 -9.73
C TYR A 123 -9.84 14.45 -9.16
N PRO A 124 -11.08 14.84 -8.85
CA PRO A 124 -11.32 16.12 -8.20
C PRO A 124 -10.75 16.08 -6.78
N ILE A 125 -9.97 17.08 -6.41
CA ILE A 125 -9.55 17.28 -5.02
C ILE A 125 -10.75 17.87 -4.28
N LEU A 126 -11.19 17.18 -3.24
CA LEU A 126 -12.34 17.51 -2.44
C LEU A 126 -11.90 18.31 -1.21
N ALA A 127 -12.72 19.28 -0.80
CA ALA A 127 -12.71 19.71 0.58
C ALA A 127 -13.56 18.72 1.37
N VAL A 128 -13.01 18.12 2.43
CA VAL A 128 -13.86 17.41 3.41
C VAL A 128 -14.71 18.50 4.07
N PRO A 129 -16.05 18.44 3.97
CA PRO A 129 -16.90 19.51 4.45
C PRO A 129 -16.68 19.76 5.94
N ASP A 130 -16.94 21.00 6.37
CA ASP A 130 -17.01 21.37 7.79
C ASP A 130 -18.26 20.71 8.39
N LEU A 131 -18.10 19.43 8.70
CA LEU A 131 -19.11 18.55 9.26
C LEU A 131 -19.17 18.80 10.76
N SER A 132 -20.37 18.70 11.36
CA SER A 132 -20.57 18.67 12.81
C SER A 132 -20.09 17.35 13.41
N LEU A 133 -18.82 17.03 13.14
CA LEU A 133 -18.15 15.84 13.64
C LEU A 133 -17.92 15.98 15.13
N GLN A 134 -18.05 14.87 15.81
CA GLN A 134 -17.97 14.74 17.26
C GLN A 134 -16.89 13.74 17.61
N PHE A 135 -16.41 13.81 18.86
CA PHE A 135 -15.48 12.83 19.37
C PHE A 135 -15.99 11.40 19.12
N GLY A 136 -15.15 10.58 18.49
CA GLY A 136 -15.42 9.18 18.19
C GLY A 136 -16.02 8.93 16.82
N ASP A 137 -16.36 9.97 16.05
CA ASP A 137 -16.67 9.81 14.63
C ASP A 137 -15.45 9.26 13.88
N ILE A 138 -15.70 8.47 12.85
CA ILE A 138 -14.68 7.77 12.08
C ILE A 138 -14.66 8.36 10.69
N LEU A 139 -13.48 8.71 10.20
CA LEU A 139 -13.31 9.31 8.88
C LEU A 139 -12.39 8.44 8.04
N PHE A 140 -12.95 7.85 6.98
CA PHE A 140 -12.24 7.13 5.95
C PHE A 140 -11.97 8.06 4.77
N VAL A 141 -10.76 8.02 4.22
CA VAL A 141 -10.35 8.93 3.14
C VAL A 141 -9.44 8.23 2.15
N THR A 142 -9.51 8.71 0.92
CA THR A 142 -8.65 8.32 -0.20
C THR A 142 -7.88 9.54 -0.64
N ASN A 143 -6.56 9.52 -0.40
CA ASN A 143 -5.67 10.63 -0.69
C ASN A 143 -5.04 10.46 -2.08
N LEU A 144 -4.69 11.55 -2.76
CA LEU A 144 -3.84 11.52 -3.97
C LEU A 144 -2.33 11.40 -3.66
N ASN A 145 -1.98 11.24 -2.39
CA ASN A 145 -0.60 11.19 -1.88
C ASN A 145 0.24 10.08 -2.57
N PRO A 146 1.57 10.23 -2.76
CA PRO A 146 2.50 9.15 -3.11
C PRO A 146 2.30 7.81 -2.39
N TYR A 147 1.82 7.80 -1.14
CA TYR A 147 1.49 6.58 -0.41
C TYR A 147 0.23 5.86 -0.91
N SER A 148 -0.53 6.45 -1.83
CA SER A 148 -1.77 5.87 -2.36
C SER A 148 -1.62 5.14 -3.70
N GLY A 149 -0.46 5.20 -4.37
CA GLY A 149 -0.11 4.40 -5.56
C GLY A 149 -1.22 4.13 -6.60
N ARG A 150 -1.06 3.03 -7.35
CA ARG A 150 -2.13 2.43 -8.19
C ARG A 150 -3.17 1.67 -7.36
N GLN A 151 -3.59 2.17 -6.21
CA GLN A 151 -4.43 1.37 -5.31
C GLN A 151 -5.81 1.11 -5.92
N THR A 152 -6.22 -0.16 -5.92
CA THR A 152 -7.63 -0.55 -6.13
C THR A 152 -8.49 -0.29 -4.91
N SER A 153 -7.89 0.21 -3.83
CA SER A 153 -8.56 0.50 -2.58
C SER A 153 -9.56 1.64 -2.72
N TRP A 154 -10.67 1.53 -2.00
CA TRP A 154 -11.70 2.56 -1.94
C TRP A 154 -11.29 3.71 -1.04
N PHE A 155 -10.52 3.42 0.01
CA PHE A 155 -9.99 4.28 1.06
C PHE A 155 -8.57 3.84 1.39
N THR A 156 -7.68 4.82 1.53
CA THR A 156 -6.25 4.60 1.81
C THR A 156 -5.85 5.00 3.22
N HIS A 157 -6.70 5.73 3.93
CA HIS A 157 -6.44 6.19 5.29
C HIS A 157 -7.72 6.22 6.12
N VAL A 158 -7.57 6.13 7.44
CA VAL A 158 -8.67 6.24 8.40
C VAL A 158 -8.18 6.91 9.69
N GLY A 159 -9.04 7.72 10.29
CA GLY A 159 -8.78 8.36 11.59
C GLY A 159 -10.04 8.47 12.45
N VAL A 160 -9.84 8.73 13.74
CA VAL A 160 -10.92 8.94 14.73
C VAL A 160 -10.94 10.39 15.17
N VAL A 161 -12.09 11.04 15.13
CA VAL A 161 -12.24 12.44 15.58
C VAL A 161 -12.04 12.52 17.10
N VAL A 162 -11.20 13.46 17.54
CA VAL A 162 -10.90 13.70 18.96
C VAL A 162 -11.07 15.15 19.40
N SER A 163 -11.51 16.04 18.51
CA SER A 163 -11.82 17.42 18.86
C SER A 163 -12.87 17.55 19.94
N LYS A 164 -12.73 18.62 20.70
CA LYS A 164 -13.74 19.11 21.63
C LYS A 164 -14.63 20.13 20.91
N ASP A 165 -15.85 20.28 21.39
CA ASP A 165 -16.79 21.26 20.83
C ASP A 165 -16.18 22.66 20.81
N GLY A 166 -16.19 23.31 19.63
CA GLY A 166 -15.64 24.65 19.43
C GLY A 166 -14.14 24.71 19.13
N GLU A 167 -13.43 23.59 19.15
CA GLU A 167 -12.03 23.50 18.75
C GLU A 167 -11.89 23.10 17.26
N PRO A 168 -10.79 23.46 16.59
CA PRO A 168 -10.50 22.96 15.24
C PRO A 168 -10.56 21.43 15.18
N LEU A 169 -11.00 20.89 14.04
CA LEU A 169 -11.10 19.45 13.85
C LEU A 169 -9.72 18.77 13.88
N ARG A 170 -9.60 17.77 14.75
CA ARG A 170 -8.41 16.97 15.02
C ARG A 170 -8.77 15.50 14.98
N LEU A 171 -7.85 14.73 14.43
CA LEU A 171 -7.96 13.30 14.24
C LEU A 171 -6.86 12.61 15.03
N LEU A 172 -7.26 11.62 15.80
CA LEU A 172 -6.36 10.61 16.33
C LEU A 172 -6.20 9.53 15.27
N GLY A 173 -4.98 9.33 14.86
CA GLY A 173 -4.58 8.30 13.94
C GLY A 173 -3.08 8.12 14.01
N ASN A 174 -2.53 7.44 13.02
CA ASN A 174 -1.10 7.38 12.82
C ASN A 174 -0.81 7.21 11.34
N ASP A 175 0.28 7.83 10.91
CA ASP A 175 0.99 7.32 9.76
C ASP A 175 1.70 6.02 10.14
N LEU A 176 2.03 5.21 9.15
CA LEU A 176 2.48 3.85 9.41
C LEU A 176 3.72 3.79 10.30
N PHE A 177 3.65 2.95 11.34
CA PHE A 177 4.74 2.73 12.31
C PHE A 177 5.12 3.97 13.11
N GLU A 178 4.27 4.99 13.10
CA GLU A 178 4.34 6.09 14.04
C GLU A 178 3.50 5.77 15.28
N ASN A 179 3.79 6.51 16.34
CA ASN A 179 2.91 6.53 17.49
C ASN A 179 1.58 7.18 17.09
N LEU A 180 0.53 6.83 17.82
CA LEU A 180 -0.72 7.56 17.69
C LEU A 180 -0.49 9.04 17.98
N SER A 181 -0.95 9.88 17.07
CA SER A 181 -0.79 11.32 17.14
C SER A 181 -2.11 12.00 16.80
N GLU A 182 -2.30 13.18 17.38
CA GLU A 182 -3.41 14.05 17.04
C GLU A 182 -2.96 15.04 15.98
N SER A 183 -3.46 14.90 14.76
CA SER A 183 -3.19 15.80 13.64
C SER A 183 -4.44 16.59 13.26
N SER A 184 -4.24 17.75 12.64
CA SER A 184 -5.33 18.48 12.00
C SER A 184 -5.87 17.68 10.81
N LEU A 185 -7.13 17.94 10.43
CA LEU A 185 -7.75 17.31 9.27
C LEU A 185 -6.89 17.43 7.99
N SER A 186 -6.29 18.60 7.77
CA SER A 186 -5.43 18.88 6.61
C SER A 186 -4.10 18.15 6.62
N GLU A 187 -3.58 17.82 7.81
CA GLU A 187 -2.35 17.04 7.96
C GLU A 187 -2.64 15.55 7.72
N SER A 188 -3.75 15.01 8.25
CA SER A 188 -4.07 13.59 8.08
C SER A 188 -4.60 13.26 6.68
N PHE A 189 -5.34 14.18 6.06
CA PHE A 189 -6.04 13.94 4.78
C PHE A 189 -5.60 14.91 3.70
N MET A 190 -4.47 14.55 3.08
CA MET A 190 -3.82 15.34 2.05
C MET A 190 -4.44 15.09 0.67
N ASN A 191 -5.03 16.13 0.09
CA ASN A 191 -5.65 16.10 -1.25
C ASN A 191 -6.64 14.93 -1.41
N PRO A 192 -7.70 14.89 -0.57
CA PRO A 192 -8.64 13.80 -0.58
C PRO A 192 -9.46 13.86 -1.87
N TRP A 193 -9.70 12.71 -2.50
CA TRP A 193 -10.57 12.62 -3.68
C TRP A 193 -11.79 11.73 -3.43
N ALA A 194 -11.84 11.06 -2.27
CA ALA A 194 -13.02 10.42 -1.73
C ALA A 194 -12.97 10.39 -0.20
N TYR A 195 -14.13 10.38 0.45
CA TYR A 195 -14.25 10.27 1.90
C TYR A 195 -15.58 9.63 2.34
N MET A 196 -15.58 9.09 3.56
CA MET A 196 -16.77 8.62 4.27
C MET A 196 -16.64 8.92 5.76
N ALA A 197 -17.60 9.67 6.30
CA ALA A 197 -17.71 9.97 7.72
C ALA A 197 -18.81 9.11 8.35
N LEU A 198 -18.48 8.36 9.39
CA LEU A 198 -19.38 7.45 10.08
C LEU A 198 -19.49 7.79 11.56
N ARG A 199 -20.69 7.58 12.13
CA ARG A 199 -20.95 7.72 13.56
C ARG A 199 -21.54 6.45 14.13
N SER A 200 -20.98 5.98 15.23
CA SER A 200 -21.51 4.85 16.00
C SER A 200 -21.36 5.13 17.49
N GLU A 201 -22.47 5.18 18.22
CA GLU A 201 -22.46 5.48 19.66
C GLU A 201 -21.59 4.48 20.44
N ALA A 202 -21.69 3.19 20.09
CA ALA A 202 -20.88 2.14 20.69
C ALA A 202 -19.38 2.36 20.42
N PHE A 203 -19.02 2.72 19.19
CA PHE A 203 -17.65 3.04 18.83
C PHE A 203 -17.14 4.27 19.59
N SER A 204 -17.88 5.38 19.58
CA SER A 204 -17.49 6.62 20.24
C SER A 204 -17.32 6.44 21.75
N SER A 205 -18.18 5.63 22.38
CA SER A 205 -18.05 5.28 23.79
C SER A 205 -16.75 4.53 24.08
N LYS A 206 -16.42 3.52 23.26
CA LYS A 206 -15.19 2.74 23.44
C LYS A 206 -13.92 3.54 23.10
N ALA A 207 -13.99 4.40 22.10
CA ALA A 207 -12.90 5.31 21.75
C ALA A 207 -12.58 6.26 22.93
N ARG A 208 -13.60 6.77 23.64
CA ARG A 208 -13.42 7.59 24.85
C ARG A 208 -12.79 6.84 26.02
N GLU A 209 -13.07 5.54 26.13
CA GLU A 209 -12.42 4.68 27.14
C GLU A 209 -10.93 4.50 26.81
N ILE A 210 -10.63 4.19 25.55
CA ILE A 210 -9.27 3.93 25.07
C ILE A 210 -8.42 5.20 25.08
N SER A 211 -8.97 6.37 24.74
CA SER A 211 -8.23 7.65 24.77
C SER A 211 -7.77 8.06 26.17
N LYS A 212 -8.36 7.48 27.23
CA LYS A 212 -7.91 7.68 28.62
C LYS A 212 -6.77 6.74 29.02
N ASN A 213 -6.42 5.76 28.18
CA ASN A 213 -5.40 4.75 28.46
C ASN A 213 -4.08 5.09 27.75
N SER A 214 -3.16 5.71 28.49
CA SER A 214 -1.85 6.12 27.98
C SER A 214 -0.98 4.97 27.44
N ASN A 215 -1.19 3.74 27.91
CA ASN A 215 -0.45 2.57 27.43
C ASN A 215 -0.87 2.13 26.01
N ILE A 216 -2.08 2.47 25.57
CA ILE A 216 -2.54 2.18 24.20
C ILE A 216 -2.02 3.27 23.26
N LEU A 217 -2.07 4.53 23.69
CA LEU A 217 -1.62 5.67 22.91
C LEU A 217 -0.10 5.70 22.67
N SER A 218 0.69 5.10 23.57
CA SER A 218 2.15 5.03 23.45
C SER A 218 2.66 3.84 22.64
N ARG A 219 1.77 2.96 22.15
CA ARG A 219 2.17 1.82 21.32
C ARG A 219 2.31 2.27 19.86
N PRO A 220 3.42 1.92 19.19
CA PRO A 220 3.54 2.13 17.77
C PRO A 220 2.49 1.26 17.07
N MET A 221 1.69 1.89 16.20
CA MET A 221 0.69 1.19 15.40
C MET A 221 1.27 0.90 14.03
N ARG A 222 1.07 -0.32 13.54
CA ARG A 222 1.61 -0.76 12.25
C ARG A 222 0.90 -0.08 11.09
N THR A 223 -0.40 0.19 11.24
CA THR A 223 -1.20 0.87 10.22
C THR A 223 -2.20 1.83 10.85
N CYS A 224 -2.64 2.84 10.09
CA CYS A 224 -3.73 3.74 10.47
C CYS A 224 -5.02 2.98 10.84
N THR A 225 -5.22 1.81 10.22
CA THR A 225 -6.35 0.92 10.42
C THR A 225 -6.34 0.22 11.79
N GLU A 226 -5.16 0.02 12.39
CA GLU A 226 -5.01 -0.84 13.58
C GLU A 226 -5.74 -0.30 14.81
N LEU A 227 -5.72 1.01 15.03
CA LEU A 227 -6.49 1.64 16.11
C LEU A 227 -7.99 1.41 15.92
N VAL A 228 -8.50 1.72 14.72
CA VAL A 228 -9.93 1.66 14.42
C VAL A 228 -10.43 0.22 14.47
N ALA A 229 -9.69 -0.71 13.87
CA ALA A 229 -9.97 -2.15 13.95
C ALA A 229 -9.94 -2.64 15.41
N GLY A 230 -8.95 -2.22 16.19
CA GLY A 230 -8.82 -2.59 17.60
C GLY A 230 -10.01 -2.13 18.45
N ILE A 231 -10.48 -0.89 18.26
CA ILE A 231 -11.68 -0.37 18.91
C ILE A 231 -12.92 -1.16 18.47
N PHE A 232 -13.09 -1.34 17.16
CA PHE A 232 -14.28 -1.96 16.59
C PHE A 232 -14.44 -3.43 17.02
N TYR A 233 -13.39 -4.25 16.88
CA TYR A 233 -13.46 -5.67 17.26
C TYR A 233 -13.44 -5.89 18.78
N ALA A 234 -13.07 -4.90 19.59
CA ALA A 234 -13.28 -4.95 21.04
C ALA A 234 -14.77 -4.84 21.42
N ILE A 235 -15.58 -4.17 20.59
CA ILE A 235 -17.04 -4.03 20.76
C ILE A 235 -17.74 -5.24 20.16
N PHE A 236 -17.43 -5.56 18.90
CA PHE A 236 -18.10 -6.62 18.13
C PHE A 236 -17.25 -7.88 18.06
N LYS A 237 -17.09 -8.57 19.19
CA LYS A 237 -16.17 -9.71 19.35
C LYS A 237 -16.48 -10.92 18.47
N ASP A 238 -17.72 -11.05 18.00
CA ASP A 238 -18.14 -12.13 17.12
C ASP A 238 -17.65 -11.94 15.68
N LEU A 239 -17.26 -10.71 15.31
CA LEU A 239 -16.61 -10.43 14.04
C LEU A 239 -15.12 -10.76 14.16
N LYS A 240 -14.71 -11.85 13.51
CA LYS A 240 -13.30 -12.23 13.39
C LYS A 240 -12.80 -11.87 11.99
N ARG A 241 -11.69 -11.13 11.95
CA ARG A 241 -10.91 -10.89 10.73
C ARG A 241 -9.48 -11.36 10.93
N SER A 242 -8.87 -11.79 9.84
CA SER A 242 -7.43 -12.08 9.81
C SER A 242 -6.61 -10.81 10.06
N GLU A 243 -5.38 -10.95 10.55
CA GLU A 243 -4.48 -9.79 10.74
C GLU A 243 -4.23 -9.03 9.44
N PHE A 244 -4.23 -9.72 8.30
CA PHE A 244 -4.12 -9.12 6.98
C PHE A 244 -5.27 -8.16 6.69
N GLU A 245 -6.52 -8.59 6.91
CA GLU A 245 -7.69 -7.77 6.62
C GLU A 245 -7.74 -6.50 7.47
N LYS A 246 -7.24 -6.56 8.72
CA LYS A 246 -7.16 -5.42 9.64
C LYS A 246 -6.15 -4.35 9.19
N MET A 247 -5.31 -4.60 8.20
CA MET A 247 -4.37 -3.61 7.68
C MET A 247 -5.03 -2.64 6.69
N TYR A 248 -6.15 -3.01 6.08
CA TYR A 248 -6.77 -2.25 4.98
C TYR A 248 -7.99 -1.46 5.43
N PRO A 249 -8.02 -0.13 5.25
CA PRO A 249 -9.17 0.70 5.59
C PRO A 249 -10.47 0.21 4.96
N ASP A 250 -10.46 -0.23 3.69
CA ASP A 250 -11.67 -0.69 2.98
C ASP A 250 -12.38 -1.85 3.65
N LEU A 251 -11.60 -2.83 4.10
CA LEU A 251 -12.12 -4.09 4.63
C LEU A 251 -12.74 -3.90 6.01
N ILE A 252 -12.28 -2.89 6.75
CA ILE A 252 -12.90 -2.49 8.01
C ILE A 252 -14.03 -1.47 7.80
N ALA A 253 -13.96 -0.67 6.72
CA ALA A 253 -14.96 0.35 6.41
C ALA A 253 -16.33 -0.29 6.18
N SER A 254 -16.40 -1.42 5.49
CA SER A 254 -17.65 -2.17 5.28
C SER A 254 -18.23 -2.71 6.60
N ASP A 255 -17.39 -3.29 7.45
CA ASP A 255 -17.80 -3.79 8.78
C ASP A 255 -18.39 -2.67 9.65
N ILE A 256 -17.71 -1.52 9.68
CA ILE A 256 -18.12 -0.36 10.48
C ILE A 256 -19.37 0.29 9.90
N LEU A 257 -19.45 0.44 8.58
CA LEU A 257 -20.60 1.00 7.87
C LEU A 257 -21.88 0.22 8.19
N ALA A 258 -21.80 -1.10 8.31
CA ALA A 258 -22.95 -1.93 8.69
C ALA A 258 -23.48 -1.65 10.11
N GLN A 259 -22.70 -1.01 10.97
CA GLN A 259 -23.00 -0.72 12.39
C GLN A 259 -23.05 0.77 12.72
N SER A 260 -23.08 1.64 11.69
CA SER A 260 -22.92 3.09 11.86
C SER A 260 -23.91 3.90 11.02
N GLU A 261 -24.19 5.12 11.47
CA GLU A 261 -24.83 6.16 10.67
C GLU A 261 -23.80 6.79 9.72
N VAL A 262 -24.21 7.03 8.46
CA VAL A 262 -23.40 7.79 7.51
C VAL A 262 -23.69 9.28 7.68
N LEU A 263 -22.69 10.03 8.15
CA LEU A 263 -22.79 11.48 8.31
C LEU A 263 -22.55 12.21 6.99
N ALA A 264 -21.57 11.73 6.22
CA ALA A 264 -21.19 12.31 4.95
C ALA A 264 -20.47 11.30 4.08
N PHE A 265 -20.62 11.43 2.77
CA PHE A 265 -20.03 10.52 1.81
C PHE A 265 -19.79 11.20 0.47
N SER A 266 -18.60 11.01 -0.09
CA SER A 266 -18.27 11.42 -1.44
C SER A 266 -17.28 10.43 -2.03
N HIS A 267 -17.67 9.75 -3.12
CA HIS A 267 -16.81 8.77 -3.76
C HIS A 267 -17.14 8.69 -5.27
N PRO A 268 -16.15 8.72 -6.17
CA PRO A 268 -16.45 8.79 -7.61
C PRO A 268 -16.96 7.47 -8.20
N MET A 269 -16.65 6.32 -7.58
CA MET A 269 -17.14 5.01 -8.04
C MET A 269 -18.49 4.62 -7.41
N PHE A 270 -18.89 5.27 -6.32
CA PHE A 270 -20.06 4.89 -5.54
C PHE A 270 -20.88 6.13 -5.24
N SER A 271 -22.09 6.17 -5.77
CA SER A 271 -23.06 7.24 -5.47
C SER A 271 -23.76 7.05 -4.12
N ASP A 272 -23.74 5.83 -3.59
CA ASP A 272 -24.40 5.42 -2.34
C ASP A 272 -23.40 4.56 -1.55
N PRO A 273 -23.13 4.89 -0.27
CA PRO A 273 -22.22 4.11 0.57
C PRO A 273 -22.66 2.65 0.71
N LYS A 274 -23.96 2.31 0.59
CA LYS A 274 -24.43 0.92 0.66
C LYS A 274 -23.85 0.03 -0.44
N LYS A 275 -23.48 0.60 -1.59
CA LYS A 275 -22.81 -0.14 -2.67
C LYS A 275 -21.43 -0.66 -2.27
N ILE A 276 -20.79 -0.07 -1.26
CA ILE A 276 -19.56 -0.59 -0.65
C ILE A 276 -19.86 -1.94 0.01
N LEU A 277 -20.96 -2.05 0.77
CA LEU A 277 -21.37 -3.30 1.40
C LEU A 277 -21.69 -4.38 0.37
N GLU A 278 -22.41 -4.01 -0.70
CA GLU A 278 -22.79 -4.94 -1.78
C GLU A 278 -21.57 -5.47 -2.55
N SER A 279 -20.51 -4.67 -2.66
CA SER A 279 -19.28 -5.04 -3.39
C SER A 279 -18.17 -5.60 -2.50
N ASP A 280 -18.32 -5.54 -1.17
CA ASP A 280 -17.28 -5.94 -0.19
C ASP A 280 -16.81 -7.37 -0.40
N SER A 281 -17.73 -8.32 -0.54
CA SER A 281 -17.38 -9.74 -0.68
C SER A 281 -16.48 -10.00 -1.89
N GLU A 282 -16.85 -9.44 -3.05
CA GLU A 282 -16.08 -9.59 -4.28
C GLU A 282 -14.76 -8.82 -4.24
N HIS A 283 -14.74 -7.62 -3.66
CA HIS A 283 -13.52 -6.83 -3.48
C HIS A 283 -12.52 -7.54 -2.56
N ARG A 284 -13.00 -8.03 -1.41
CA ARG A 284 -12.22 -8.82 -0.44
C ARG A 284 -11.64 -10.07 -1.08
N LYS A 285 -12.46 -10.84 -1.80
CA LYS A 285 -12.00 -12.03 -2.52
C LYS A 285 -10.88 -11.71 -3.51
N LYS A 286 -11.00 -10.60 -4.25
CA LYS A 286 -9.94 -10.14 -5.17
C LYS A 286 -8.66 -9.80 -4.43
N LEU A 287 -8.74 -9.07 -3.30
CA LEU A 287 -7.57 -8.72 -2.49
C LEU A 287 -6.89 -9.97 -1.90
N ILE A 288 -7.65 -10.91 -1.34
CA ILE A 288 -7.11 -12.16 -0.80
C ILE A 288 -6.43 -12.98 -1.89
N LEU A 289 -7.07 -13.16 -3.05
CA LEU A 289 -6.50 -13.90 -4.17
C LEU A 289 -5.24 -13.22 -4.72
N ALA A 290 -5.23 -11.89 -4.81
CA ALA A 290 -4.05 -11.12 -5.21
C ALA A 290 -2.90 -11.34 -4.21
N TRP A 291 -3.18 -11.26 -2.91
CA TRP A 291 -2.20 -11.52 -1.86
C TRP A 291 -1.66 -12.95 -1.90
N GLN A 292 -2.54 -13.96 -1.97
CA GLN A 292 -2.14 -15.36 -2.11
C GLN A 292 -1.27 -15.58 -3.36
N LYS A 293 -1.59 -14.95 -4.49
CA LYS A 293 -0.76 -15.01 -5.69
C LYS A 293 0.61 -14.40 -5.45
N ILE A 294 0.68 -13.25 -4.79
CA ILE A 294 1.95 -12.58 -4.44
C ILE A 294 2.79 -13.50 -3.55
N THR A 295 2.19 -14.14 -2.54
CA THR A 295 2.91 -14.90 -1.51
C THR A 295 3.18 -16.36 -1.87
N SER A 296 2.44 -16.94 -2.83
CA SER A 296 2.64 -18.32 -3.32
C SER A 296 4.01 -18.59 -3.95
N HIS A 297 4.73 -17.54 -4.34
CA HIS A 297 6.07 -17.61 -4.91
C HIS A 297 7.00 -16.68 -4.11
N PRO A 298 7.46 -17.11 -2.92
CA PRO A 298 8.29 -16.32 -1.99
C PRO A 298 9.39 -15.51 -2.68
N GLU A 299 10.06 -16.16 -3.61
CA GLU A 299 11.21 -15.65 -4.32
C GLU A 299 10.85 -14.56 -5.33
N MET A 300 9.61 -14.53 -5.82
CA MET A 300 9.07 -13.52 -6.76
C MET A 300 8.10 -12.55 -6.09
N ALA A 301 7.81 -12.72 -4.81
CA ALA A 301 6.76 -11.97 -4.13
C ALA A 301 6.95 -10.46 -4.21
N LEU A 302 8.20 -9.96 -4.05
CA LEU A 302 8.51 -8.53 -4.23
C LEU A 302 8.22 -8.05 -5.66
N ALA A 303 8.60 -8.83 -6.68
CA ALA A 303 8.33 -8.47 -8.08
C ALA A 303 6.82 -8.48 -8.37
N ASN A 304 6.11 -9.53 -7.94
CA ASN A 304 4.66 -9.65 -8.08
C ASN A 304 3.93 -8.50 -7.39
N LEU A 305 4.41 -8.09 -6.21
CA LEU A 305 3.90 -6.95 -5.50
C LEU A 305 4.03 -5.66 -6.32
N LEU A 306 5.22 -5.38 -6.86
CA LEU A 306 5.50 -4.16 -7.61
C LEU A 306 4.75 -4.08 -8.94
N LEU A 307 4.46 -5.24 -9.55
CA LEU A 307 3.74 -5.38 -10.82
C LEU A 307 2.21 -5.35 -10.68
N THR A 308 1.69 -5.46 -9.46
CA THR A 308 0.23 -5.47 -9.22
C THR A 308 -0.24 -4.13 -8.68
N ASP A 309 -1.54 -3.90 -8.81
CA ASP A 309 -2.24 -2.73 -8.24
C ASP A 309 -2.59 -2.95 -6.75
N PHE A 310 -1.82 -3.81 -6.08
CA PHE A 310 -2.07 -4.22 -4.71
C PHE A 310 -1.75 -3.07 -3.73
N PRO A 311 -2.62 -2.80 -2.73
CA PRO A 311 -2.48 -1.61 -1.88
C PRO A 311 -1.41 -1.76 -0.81
N LEU A 312 -0.14 -1.53 -1.17
CA LEU A 312 0.99 -1.76 -0.26
C LEU A 312 1.85 -0.52 0.04
N GLN A 313 1.42 0.67 -0.36
CA GLN A 313 2.31 1.84 -0.43
C GLN A 313 2.37 2.68 0.82
N PRO A 314 2.68 2.01 1.91
CA PRO A 314 3.83 2.51 2.67
C PRO A 314 4.86 1.41 2.98
N LEU A 315 4.52 0.14 2.79
CA LEU A 315 5.37 -1.02 3.10
C LEU A 315 6.56 -1.15 2.13
N ILE A 316 6.44 -0.67 0.89
CA ILE A 316 7.53 -0.66 -0.11
C ILE A 316 8.75 0.14 0.38
N TYR A 317 8.53 1.21 1.15
CA TYR A 317 9.61 2.06 1.68
C TYR A 317 10.11 1.63 3.06
N ARG A 318 9.67 0.46 3.54
CA ARG A 318 10.08 -0.14 4.81
C ARG A 318 10.61 -1.56 4.58
N PRO A 319 11.87 -1.68 4.13
CA PRO A 319 12.47 -2.96 3.75
C PRO A 319 12.40 -4.03 4.85
N ASP A 320 12.56 -3.62 6.11
CA ASP A 320 12.47 -4.46 7.31
C ASP A 320 11.11 -5.16 7.43
N LEU A 321 10.05 -4.43 7.14
CA LEU A 321 8.68 -4.91 7.28
C LEU A 321 8.18 -5.63 6.06
N LEU A 322 8.53 -5.16 4.87
CA LEU A 322 8.29 -5.93 3.66
C LEU A 322 8.99 -7.28 3.78
N GLU A 323 10.22 -7.29 4.30
CA GLU A 323 10.92 -8.53 4.63
C GLU A 323 10.18 -9.37 5.68
N ALA A 324 9.67 -8.77 6.76
CA ALA A 324 8.87 -9.50 7.76
C ALA A 324 7.57 -10.09 7.19
N LEU A 325 6.83 -9.33 6.38
CA LEU A 325 5.60 -9.76 5.71
C LEU A 325 5.87 -10.87 4.69
N LEU A 326 6.92 -10.71 3.89
CA LEU A 326 7.36 -11.73 2.96
C LEU A 326 7.81 -12.98 3.72
N ARG A 327 8.63 -12.87 4.77
CA ARG A 327 9.03 -14.02 5.62
C ARG A 327 7.82 -14.71 6.27
N TYR A 328 6.87 -13.92 6.78
CA TYR A 328 5.67 -14.45 7.42
C TYR A 328 4.77 -15.20 6.43
N ALA A 329 4.62 -14.67 5.22
CA ALA A 329 3.78 -15.31 4.20
C ALA A 329 4.42 -16.52 3.51
N THR A 330 5.73 -16.73 3.73
CA THR A 330 6.53 -17.77 3.07
C THR A 330 7.00 -18.86 4.04
N THR A 331 6.76 -18.66 5.34
CA THR A 331 6.70 -19.75 6.31
C THR A 331 5.29 -20.32 6.25
N ASP A 332 5.14 -21.66 6.16
CA ASP A 332 3.86 -22.40 6.00
C ASP A 332 2.78 -22.13 7.07
N LEU A 333 2.99 -21.15 7.96
CA LEU A 333 2.06 -20.74 9.02
C LEU A 333 0.73 -20.20 8.46
N TYR A 334 0.70 -19.64 7.24
CA TYR A 334 -0.57 -19.23 6.60
C TYR A 334 -1.23 -20.34 5.76
N LEU A 335 -0.48 -21.40 5.38
CA LEU A 335 -1.06 -22.56 4.68
C LEU A 335 -1.78 -23.52 5.66
N SER A 336 -1.74 -23.27 6.97
CA SER A 336 -2.33 -24.13 7.99
C SER A 336 -3.64 -23.65 8.61
N SER A 337 -4.14 -22.46 8.25
CA SER A 337 -5.45 -21.98 8.70
C SER A 337 -6.29 -21.56 7.51
N GLU A 338 -7.26 -22.42 7.19
CA GLU A 338 -8.29 -22.25 6.14
C GLU A 338 -7.89 -22.71 4.74
N SER A 339 -7.72 -24.03 4.59
CA SER A 339 -8.37 -24.73 3.47
C SER A 339 -9.69 -25.32 4.02
N PRO A 340 -10.76 -25.44 3.23
CA PRO A 340 -12.06 -25.95 3.69
C PRO A 340 -11.98 -27.32 4.38
#